data_AF-A0A0E0JWS5-F1
#
_entry.id   AF-A0A0E0JWS5-F1
#
_cell.length_a   1.000
_cell.length_b   1.000
_cell.length_c   1.000
_cell.angle_alpha   90.00
_cell.angle_beta   90.00
_cell.angle_gamma   90.00
#
_symmetry.space_group_name_H-M   'P 1'
#
loop_
_entity.id
_entity.type
_entity.pdbx_description
1 polymer ?
#
loop_
_entity_poly.entity_id
_entity_poly.type
_entity_poly.pdbx_seq_one_letter_code
_entity_poly.pdbx_strand_id
1 'polypeptide(L)'
;MDDLERFEVGRVGDEKGEALAVSKLALKCDCRADSVSDPTLVLVTDRIGLALRRLKLHSLRLVTDDGVAALATNLRELSVGSCTFGANGIEAVLRSCLHLEELSIKRLCGLTQSEPVVISSLHLHSLCLKELYNGQCFSSLITNSPNLKTLKIIRCSSDWDPVLEDLPQDATCSSRSPLPL
;
A
#
# COMPACT_ATOMS: atom_id res chain seq x y z
N MET A 1 5.37 15.17 18.04
CA MET A 1 5.29 14.02 18.96
C MET A 1 5.63 12.84 18.09
N ASP A 2 6.93 12.69 17.86
CA ASP A 2 7.49 11.72 16.94
C ASP A 2 7.97 10.57 17.81
N ASP A 3 7.14 9.54 17.92
CA ASP A 3 7.47 8.39 18.73
C ASP A 3 8.74 7.71 18.22
N LEU A 4 9.66 7.68 19.17
CA LEU A 4 10.87 6.89 19.25
C LEU A 4 10.48 5.41 19.16
N GLU A 5 10.37 4.85 17.96
CA GLU A 5 10.27 3.39 17.81
C GLU A 5 11.18 2.87 16.71
N ARG A 6 12.15 2.12 17.22
CA ARG A 6 13.12 1.25 16.56
C ARG A 6 12.34 0.00 16.11
N PHE A 7 12.67 -0.55 14.94
CA PHE A 7 12.17 -1.80 14.35
C PHE A 7 11.23 -2.63 15.24
N GLU A 8 9.94 -2.67 14.91
CA GLU A 8 8.98 -3.53 15.61
C GLU A 8 8.71 -4.80 14.81
N VAL A 9 8.81 -5.94 15.50
CA VAL A 9 8.58 -7.27 14.94
C VAL A 9 7.45 -7.91 15.75
N GLY A 10 6.26 -7.99 15.18
CA GLY A 10 5.10 -8.61 15.82
C GLY A 10 4.98 -10.10 15.46
N ARG A 11 4.83 -10.95 16.47
CA ARG A 11 4.61 -12.40 16.31
C ARG A 11 3.15 -12.77 16.53
N VAL A 12 2.69 -13.84 15.87
CA VAL A 12 1.38 -14.49 16.15
C VAL A 12 1.66 -15.77 16.94
N GLY A 13 0.93 -15.99 18.03
CA GLY A 13 0.94 -17.25 18.77
C GLY A 13 -0.28 -18.09 18.39
N ASP A 14 -0.05 -19.35 18.02
CA ASP A 14 -1.07 -20.38 17.89
C ASP A 14 -1.02 -21.31 19.12
N GLU A 15 -2.17 -21.78 19.60
CA GLU A 15 -2.29 -22.65 20.79
C GLU A 15 -1.73 -24.08 20.60
N LYS A 16 -0.96 -24.33 19.53
CA LYS A 16 -0.43 -25.64 19.17
C LYS A 16 1.05 -25.60 18.76
N GLY A 17 1.93 -25.16 19.65
CA GLY A 17 3.35 -25.61 19.67
C GLY A 17 4.20 -25.49 18.38
N GLU A 18 3.77 -24.76 17.35
CA GLU A 18 4.58 -24.42 16.19
C GLU A 18 5.21 -23.04 16.36
N ALA A 19 6.39 -22.85 15.77
CA ALA A 19 7.21 -21.67 15.94
C ALA A 19 6.43 -20.37 15.65
N LEU A 20 6.49 -19.41 16.59
CA LEU A 20 5.87 -18.09 16.40
C LEU A 20 6.40 -17.43 15.12
N ALA A 21 5.58 -17.38 14.08
CA ALA A 21 5.91 -16.73 12.84
C ALA A 21 5.71 -15.21 12.97
N VAL A 22 6.66 -14.44 12.45
CA VAL A 22 6.56 -12.98 12.37
C VAL A 22 5.56 -12.62 11.28
N SER A 23 4.46 -11.99 11.66
CA SER A 23 3.43 -11.56 10.71
C SER A 23 3.38 -10.05 10.51
N LYS A 24 4.07 -9.28 11.37
CA LYS A 24 4.13 -7.82 11.29
C LYS A 24 5.58 -7.36 11.30
N LEU A 25 5.94 -6.55 10.31
CA LEU A 25 7.25 -5.95 10.20
C LEU A 25 7.13 -4.43 10.04
N ALA A 26 7.76 -3.68 10.93
CA ALA A 26 7.92 -2.24 10.79
C ALA A 26 9.40 -1.88 10.66
N LEU A 27 9.79 -1.31 9.53
CA LEU A 27 11.13 -0.78 9.28
C LEU A 27 11.06 0.75 9.24
N LYS A 28 11.72 1.41 10.20
CA LYS A 28 11.84 2.87 10.27
C LYS A 28 13.30 3.23 10.36
N CYS A 29 13.83 3.89 9.34
CA CYS A 29 15.21 4.36 9.32
C CYS A 29 15.31 5.86 9.61
N ASP A 30 16.47 6.30 10.10
CA ASP A 30 16.79 7.72 10.16
C ASP A 30 17.12 8.24 8.75
N CYS A 31 16.71 9.49 8.46
CA CYS A 31 17.08 10.16 7.22
C CYS A 31 18.60 10.42 7.10
N ARG A 32 19.37 10.24 8.18
CA ARG A 32 20.82 10.54 8.26
C ARG A 32 21.74 9.32 8.37
N ALA A 33 21.20 8.11 8.56
CA ALA A 33 21.98 6.89 8.72
C ALA A 33 21.91 5.99 7.47
N ASP A 34 22.82 5.01 7.40
CA ASP A 34 22.80 3.92 6.42
C ASP A 34 21.45 3.19 6.50
N SER A 35 20.68 3.24 5.41
CA SER A 35 19.36 2.62 5.37
C SER A 35 19.44 1.16 4.98
N VAL A 36 18.38 0.40 5.29
CA VAL A 36 18.17 -0.94 4.74
C VAL A 36 18.16 -0.86 3.20
N SER A 37 18.84 -1.80 2.55
CA SER A 37 18.93 -1.93 1.08
C SER A 37 18.23 -3.20 0.58
N ASP A 38 17.97 -3.28 -0.72
CA ASP A 38 17.25 -4.41 -1.34
C ASP A 38 17.81 -5.80 -1.00
N PRO A 39 19.15 -6.04 -1.01
CA PRO A 39 19.69 -7.36 -0.65
C PRO A 39 19.32 -7.77 0.78
N THR A 40 19.19 -6.79 1.68
CA THR A 40 18.74 -7.06 3.06
C THR A 40 17.26 -7.44 3.08
N LEU A 41 16.44 -6.81 2.25
CA LEU A 41 15.02 -7.15 2.14
C LEU A 41 14.81 -8.56 1.59
N VAL A 42 15.60 -8.98 0.60
CA VAL A 42 15.57 -10.37 0.09
C VAL A 42 15.83 -11.38 1.22
N LEU A 43 16.87 -11.14 2.03
CA LEU A 43 17.17 -12.00 3.18
C LEU A 43 16.04 -12.02 4.23
N VAL A 44 15.30 -10.91 4.38
CA VAL A 44 14.13 -10.85 5.25
C VAL A 44 12.97 -11.63 4.64
N THR A 45 12.71 -11.49 3.34
CA THR A 45 11.68 -12.26 2.61
C THR A 45 11.91 -13.75 2.77
N ASP A 46 13.13 -14.24 2.60
CA ASP A 46 13.46 -15.67 2.71
C ASP A 46 13.17 -16.23 4.11
N ARG A 47 13.27 -15.39 5.14
CA ARG A 47 13.08 -15.80 6.54
C ARG A 47 11.63 -15.71 7.00
N ILE A 48 10.91 -14.67 6.59
CA ILE A 48 9.58 -14.34 7.15
C ILE A 48 8.51 -13.98 6.12
N GLY A 49 8.84 -13.92 4.82
CA GLY A 49 7.94 -13.43 3.76
C GLY A 49 6.65 -14.25 3.61
N LEU A 50 6.68 -15.55 3.89
CA LEU A 50 5.48 -16.41 3.81
C LEU A 50 4.44 -16.09 4.89
N ALA A 51 4.89 -15.63 6.07
CA ALA A 51 4.02 -15.33 7.21
C ALA A 51 3.66 -13.85 7.31
N LEU A 52 4.37 -12.98 6.58
CA LEU A 52 4.23 -11.54 6.68
C LEU A 52 2.87 -11.08 6.13
N ARG A 53 2.06 -10.46 6.99
CA ARG A 53 0.74 -9.91 6.66
C ARG A 53 0.69 -8.39 6.73
N ARG A 54 1.50 -7.79 7.59
CA ARG A 54 1.50 -6.33 7.81
C ARG A 54 2.90 -5.79 7.65
N LEU A 55 3.05 -4.83 6.75
CA LEU A 55 4.33 -4.20 6.45
C LEU A 55 4.23 -2.69 6.61
N LYS A 56 5.12 -2.11 7.41
CA LYS A 56 5.28 -0.66 7.55
C LYS A 56 6.71 -0.27 7.20
N LEU A 57 6.88 0.52 6.14
CA LEU A 57 8.17 1.04 5.71
C LEU A 57 8.20 2.56 5.90
N HIS A 58 9.23 3.08 6.54
CA HIS A 58 9.38 4.51 6.73
C HIS A 58 10.83 4.97 6.58
N SER A 59 11.04 6.03 5.77
CA SER A 59 12.36 6.65 5.53
C SER A 59 13.41 5.71 4.90
N LEU A 60 12.98 4.75 4.07
CA LEU A 60 13.90 3.84 3.37
C LEU A 60 14.35 4.49 2.04
N ARG A 61 15.62 4.92 1.97
CA ARG A 61 16.18 5.67 0.84
C ARG A 61 16.98 4.82 -0.15
N LEU A 62 17.40 3.63 0.27
CA LEU A 62 18.13 2.67 -0.56
C LEU A 62 17.24 1.52 -1.04
N VAL A 63 15.94 1.58 -0.73
CA VAL A 63 14.97 0.59 -1.21
C VAL A 63 14.40 1.03 -2.55
N THR A 64 14.54 0.18 -3.55
CA THR A 64 14.03 0.41 -4.91
C THR A 64 12.64 -0.20 -5.11
N ASP A 65 12.07 0.01 -6.29
CA ASP A 65 10.82 -0.64 -6.71
C ASP A 65 10.93 -2.18 -6.66
N ASP A 66 12.08 -2.73 -7.08
CA ASP A 66 12.33 -4.18 -7.04
C ASP A 66 12.47 -4.70 -5.61
N GLY A 67 13.12 -3.93 -4.74
CA GLY A 67 13.29 -4.29 -3.33
C GLY A 67 11.98 -4.38 -2.57
N VAL A 68 11.06 -3.42 -2.77
CA VAL A 68 9.74 -3.47 -2.13
C VAL A 68 8.86 -4.57 -2.72
N ALA A 69 8.95 -4.82 -4.03
CA ALA A 69 8.24 -5.91 -4.68
C ALA A 69 8.67 -7.28 -4.15
N ALA A 70 9.98 -7.50 -3.97
CA ALA A 70 10.52 -8.75 -3.42
C ALA A 70 10.07 -9.01 -1.96
N LEU A 71 9.78 -7.97 -1.19
CA LEU A 71 9.32 -8.10 0.20
C LEU A 71 7.81 -8.36 0.31
N ALA A 72 7.04 -7.88 -0.66
CA ALA A 72 5.58 -7.86 -0.62
C ALA A 72 4.97 -9.06 -1.32
N THR A 73 5.09 -10.24 -0.71
CA THR A 73 4.59 -11.50 -1.30
C THR A 73 3.16 -11.86 -0.91
N ASN A 74 2.70 -11.51 0.30
CA ASN A 74 1.44 -12.03 0.86
C ASN A 74 0.77 -11.07 1.89
N LEU A 75 0.89 -9.76 1.67
CA LEU A 75 0.44 -8.72 2.58
C LEU A 75 -1.09 -8.54 2.56
N ARG A 76 -1.64 -8.17 3.72
CA ARG A 76 -2.98 -7.62 3.92
C ARG A 76 -2.97 -6.13 4.21
N GLU A 77 -1.92 -5.64 4.89
CA GLU A 77 -1.78 -4.22 5.22
C GLU A 77 -0.39 -3.73 4.81
N LEU A 78 -0.36 -2.67 4.01
CA LEU A 78 0.87 -1.97 3.63
C LEU A 78 0.79 -0.50 4.03
N SER A 79 1.77 -0.04 4.79
CA SER A 79 1.99 1.38 5.06
C SER A 79 3.40 1.78 4.63
N VAL A 80 3.50 2.80 3.77
CA VAL A 80 4.77 3.33 3.29
C VAL A 80 4.84 4.82 3.53
N GLY A 81 5.99 5.30 3.98
CA GLY A 81 6.19 6.71 4.27
C GLY A 81 7.59 7.21 3.97
N SER A 82 7.71 8.34 3.27
CA SER A 82 9.01 8.99 3.02
C SER A 82 10.09 8.05 2.44
N CYS A 83 9.66 7.07 1.63
CA CYS A 83 10.55 6.16 0.90
C CYS A 83 10.81 6.70 -0.52
N THR A 84 11.85 6.19 -1.16
CA THR A 84 12.33 6.68 -2.47
C THR A 84 11.80 5.93 -3.67
N PHE A 85 11.29 4.71 -3.51
CA PHE A 85 10.64 3.96 -4.58
C PHE A 85 9.35 4.67 -5.06
N GLY A 86 8.94 4.37 -6.30
CA GLY A 86 7.87 5.06 -7.01
C GLY A 86 6.56 4.28 -7.05
N ALA A 87 5.70 4.68 -7.98
CA ALA A 87 4.42 4.02 -8.20
C ALA A 87 4.59 2.60 -8.77
N ASN A 88 5.65 2.33 -9.54
CA ASN A 88 5.97 1.00 -10.07
C ASN A 88 6.19 -0.02 -8.96
N GLY A 89 6.89 0.35 -7.88
CA GLY A 89 7.05 -0.50 -6.71
C GLY A 89 5.70 -0.82 -6.05
N ILE A 90 4.84 0.18 -5.88
CA ILE A 90 3.48 -0.03 -5.33
C ILE A 90 2.63 -0.92 -6.23
N GLU A 91 2.70 -0.70 -7.55
CA GLU A 91 2.00 -1.52 -8.53
C GLU A 91 2.47 -2.97 -8.48
N ALA A 92 3.78 -3.21 -8.40
CA ALA A 92 4.36 -4.53 -8.24
C ALA A 92 3.90 -5.22 -6.94
N VAL A 93 3.77 -4.46 -5.84
CA VAL A 93 3.15 -4.96 -4.60
C VAL A 93 1.70 -5.37 -4.85
N LEU A 94 0.89 -4.52 -5.49
CA LEU A 94 -0.52 -4.81 -5.74
C LEU A 94 -0.71 -6.02 -6.66
N ARG A 95 0.19 -6.25 -7.63
CA ARG A 95 0.19 -7.46 -8.47
C ARG A 95 0.52 -8.72 -7.67
N SER A 96 1.42 -8.62 -6.70
CA SER A 96 1.90 -9.77 -5.92
C SER A 96 1.00 -10.09 -4.73
N CYS A 97 0.45 -9.07 -4.07
CA CYS A 97 -0.38 -9.17 -2.88
C CYS A 97 -1.88 -9.13 -3.23
N LEU A 98 -2.42 -10.25 -3.74
CA LEU A 98 -3.82 -10.33 -4.18
C LEU A 98 -4.85 -10.15 -3.05
N HIS A 99 -4.43 -10.26 -1.79
CA HIS A 99 -5.27 -10.11 -0.59
C HIS A 99 -4.98 -8.81 0.17
N LEU A 100 -4.40 -7.80 -0.48
CA LEU A 100 -4.13 -6.52 0.16
C LEU A 100 -5.45 -5.79 0.46
N GLU A 101 -5.73 -5.59 1.74
CA GLU A 101 -6.95 -4.98 2.27
C GLU A 101 -6.76 -3.48 2.57
N GLU A 102 -5.58 -3.11 3.06
CA GLU A 102 -5.26 -1.73 3.43
C GLU A 102 -3.96 -1.23 2.81
N LEU A 103 -4.02 -0.06 2.17
CA LEU A 103 -2.86 0.64 1.60
C LEU A 103 -2.81 2.07 2.12
N SER A 104 -1.68 2.44 2.71
CA SER A 104 -1.43 3.79 3.24
C SER A 104 -0.10 4.33 2.74
N ILE A 105 -0.15 5.45 2.01
CA ILE A 105 1.00 6.08 1.37
C ILE A 105 1.14 7.50 1.90
N LYS A 106 2.29 7.83 2.49
CA LYS A 106 2.58 9.16 3.04
C LYS A 106 3.89 9.73 2.47
N ARG A 107 3.87 10.92 1.88
CA ARG A 107 5.09 11.61 1.41
C ARG A 107 6.03 10.71 0.60
N LEU A 108 5.50 9.87 -0.29
CA LEU A 108 6.32 8.95 -1.08
C LEU A 108 7.08 9.76 -2.13
N CYS A 109 8.42 9.72 -2.09
CA CYS A 109 9.27 10.64 -2.84
C CYS A 109 9.45 10.22 -4.31
N GLY A 110 9.37 8.92 -4.62
CA GLY A 110 9.53 8.40 -5.98
C GLY A 110 8.36 8.69 -6.93
N LEU A 111 7.36 9.46 -6.51
CA LEU A 111 6.15 9.70 -7.30
C LEU A 111 6.31 10.75 -8.39
N THR A 112 7.29 11.66 -8.31
CA THR A 112 7.39 12.84 -9.19
C THR A 112 7.39 12.51 -10.69
N GLN A 113 8.00 11.39 -11.09
CA GLN A 113 8.06 10.93 -12.48
C GLN A 113 7.31 9.61 -12.70
N SER A 114 6.44 9.24 -11.76
CA SER A 114 5.66 8.01 -11.86
C SER A 114 4.54 8.14 -12.87
N GLU A 115 4.40 7.13 -13.72
CA GLU A 115 3.23 6.96 -14.58
C GLU A 115 2.00 6.54 -13.76
N PRO A 116 0.79 6.71 -14.31
CA PRO A 116 -0.42 6.18 -13.69
C PRO A 116 -0.33 4.67 -13.47
N VAL A 117 -0.71 4.23 -12.28
CA VAL A 117 -0.83 2.83 -11.89
C VAL A 117 -2.09 2.26 -12.52
N VAL A 118 -1.93 1.39 -13.51
CA VAL A 118 -3.06 0.79 -14.24
C VAL A 118 -3.35 -0.60 -13.66
N ILE A 119 -3.88 -0.62 -12.44
CA ILE A 119 -4.26 -1.86 -11.75
C ILE A 119 -5.58 -1.72 -11.01
N SER A 120 -6.27 -2.85 -10.83
CA SER A 120 -7.46 -2.99 -9.99
C SER A 120 -7.15 -3.83 -8.76
N SER A 121 -7.89 -3.62 -7.68
CA SER A 121 -7.85 -4.51 -6.52
C SER A 121 -9.25 -4.91 -6.07
N LEU A 122 -9.47 -6.21 -6.00
CA LEU A 122 -10.74 -6.77 -5.53
C LEU A 122 -10.84 -6.81 -4.00
N HIS A 123 -9.71 -6.79 -3.28
CA HIS A 123 -9.69 -6.92 -1.83
C HIS A 123 -9.38 -5.62 -1.10
N LEU A 124 -8.99 -4.56 -1.82
CA LEU A 124 -8.64 -3.29 -1.20
C LEU A 124 -9.90 -2.62 -0.62
N HIS A 125 -9.93 -2.47 0.70
CA HIS A 125 -11.03 -1.87 1.45
C HIS A 125 -10.70 -0.46 1.93
N SER A 126 -9.42 -0.17 2.15
CA SER A 126 -8.95 1.11 2.69
C SER A 126 -7.76 1.64 1.90
N LEU A 127 -7.89 2.85 1.36
CA LEU A 127 -6.82 3.58 0.70
C LEU A 127 -6.62 4.94 1.37
N CYS A 128 -5.39 5.21 1.79
CA CYS A 128 -5.02 6.48 2.39
C CYS A 128 -3.82 7.10 1.68
N LEU A 129 -4.04 8.26 1.06
CA LEU A 129 -3.04 9.07 0.37
C LEU A 129 -2.81 10.35 1.18
N LYS A 130 -1.57 10.56 1.63
CA LYS A 130 -1.19 11.69 2.47
C LYS A 130 0.03 12.41 1.90
N GLU A 131 -0.10 13.73 1.71
CA GLU A 131 1.03 14.61 1.38
C GLU A 131 1.77 14.15 0.10
N LEU A 132 1.01 13.85 -0.96
CA LEU A 132 1.56 13.38 -2.25
C LEU A 132 1.51 14.48 -3.32
N TYR A 133 2.63 14.65 -4.05
CA TYR A 133 2.71 15.63 -5.13
C TYR A 133 2.10 15.13 -6.45
N ASN A 134 2.34 13.87 -6.79
CA ASN A 134 1.77 13.20 -7.96
C ASN A 134 0.78 12.10 -7.51
N GLY A 135 -0.15 12.43 -6.63
CA GLY A 135 -1.10 11.45 -6.06
C GLY A 135 -2.06 10.86 -7.10
N GLN A 136 -2.32 11.58 -8.19
CA GLN A 136 -3.18 11.18 -9.31
C GLN A 136 -2.68 9.93 -10.06
N CYS A 137 -1.43 9.51 -9.87
CA CYS A 137 -1.00 8.22 -10.40
C CYS A 137 -1.78 7.03 -9.82
N PHE A 138 -2.48 7.20 -8.68
CA PHE A 138 -3.33 6.15 -8.09
C PHE A 138 -4.81 6.23 -8.51
N SER A 139 -5.18 7.11 -9.44
CA SER A 139 -6.59 7.33 -9.81
C SER A 139 -7.27 6.09 -10.38
N SER A 140 -6.58 5.33 -11.24
CA SER A 140 -7.16 4.08 -11.77
C SER A 140 -7.32 3.01 -10.68
N LEU A 141 -6.44 2.97 -9.68
CA LEU A 141 -6.63 2.08 -8.53
C LEU A 141 -7.87 2.48 -7.73
N ILE A 142 -8.13 3.78 -7.56
CA ILE A 142 -9.32 4.29 -6.87
C ILE A 142 -10.60 3.90 -7.62
N THR A 143 -10.66 4.16 -8.93
CA THR A 143 -11.87 3.91 -9.73
C THR A 143 -12.11 2.43 -10.04
N ASN A 144 -11.06 1.61 -10.07
CA ASN A 144 -11.15 0.18 -10.36
C ASN A 144 -11.04 -0.73 -9.12
N SER A 145 -11.33 -0.23 -7.92
CA SER A 145 -11.39 -1.04 -6.69
C SER A 145 -12.83 -1.10 -6.16
N PRO A 146 -13.66 -2.06 -6.61
CA PRO A 146 -15.10 -2.08 -6.32
C PRO A 146 -15.44 -2.30 -4.84
N ASN A 147 -14.49 -2.81 -4.04
CA ASN A 147 -14.69 -3.08 -2.61
C ASN A 147 -14.07 -2.01 -1.70
N LEU A 148 -13.68 -0.86 -2.26
CA LEU A 148 -13.09 0.25 -1.52
C LEU A 148 -14.15 0.95 -0.65
N LYS A 149 -14.03 0.80 0.67
CA LYS A 149 -14.96 1.35 1.67
C LYS A 149 -14.47 2.66 2.28
N THR A 150 -13.16 2.87 2.29
CA THR A 150 -12.54 4.04 2.89
C THR A 150 -11.51 4.63 1.94
N LEU A 151 -11.77 5.85 1.47
CA LEU A 151 -10.82 6.64 0.72
C LEU A 151 -10.47 7.90 1.53
N LYS A 152 -9.16 8.13 1.75
CA LYS A 152 -8.66 9.31 2.46
C LYS A 152 -7.61 10.00 1.59
N ILE A 153 -7.92 11.19 1.09
CA ILE A 153 -6.99 12.05 0.35
C ILE A 153 -6.72 13.28 1.21
N ILE A 154 -5.50 13.41 1.71
CA ILE A 154 -5.15 14.44 2.71
C ILE A 154 -3.90 15.18 2.23
N ARG A 155 -4.03 16.50 2.01
CA ARG A 155 -2.92 17.38 1.61
C ARG A 155 -2.18 16.90 0.36
N CYS A 156 -2.87 16.23 -0.56
CA CYS A 156 -2.31 15.88 -1.88
C CYS A 156 -2.50 17.06 -2.83
N SER A 157 -1.54 17.29 -3.72
CA SER A 157 -1.74 18.23 -4.83
C SER A 157 -2.48 17.56 -5.97
N SER A 158 -2.84 18.37 -6.98
CA SER A 158 -3.66 18.03 -8.14
C SER A 158 -5.16 18.19 -7.93
N ASP A 159 -5.86 18.37 -9.05
CA ASP A 159 -7.32 18.34 -9.13
C ASP A 159 -7.80 16.88 -8.97
N TRP A 160 -8.71 16.66 -8.01
CA TRP A 160 -9.27 15.34 -7.71
C TRP A 160 -10.71 15.19 -8.21
N ASP A 161 -11.33 16.26 -8.71
CA ASP A 161 -12.74 16.25 -9.12
C ASP A 161 -13.02 15.15 -10.16
N PRO A 162 -12.21 14.94 -11.23
CA PRO A 162 -12.46 13.87 -12.19
C PRO A 162 -12.45 12.46 -11.59
N VAL A 163 -11.54 12.21 -10.63
CA VAL A 163 -11.42 10.90 -9.97
C VAL A 163 -12.63 10.63 -9.08
N LEU A 164 -13.12 11.68 -8.41
CA LEU A 164 -14.26 11.59 -7.51
C LEU A 164 -15.58 11.47 -8.27
N GLU A 165 -15.69 12.10 -9.45
CA GLU A 165 -16.82 11.95 -10.36
C GLU A 165 -16.91 10.54 -10.97
N ASP A 166 -15.75 9.94 -11.26
CA ASP A 166 -15.64 8.58 -11.81
C ASP A 166 -15.76 7.46 -10.75
N LEU A 167 -15.97 7.80 -9.48
CA LEU A 167 -16.16 6.79 -8.44
C LEU A 167 -17.40 5.95 -8.76
N PRO A 168 -17.32 4.61 -8.63
CA PRO A 168 -18.47 3.75 -8.87
C PRO A 168 -19.61 4.16 -7.92
N GLN A 169 -20.72 4.63 -8.50
CA GLN A 169 -21.94 4.86 -7.76
C GLN A 169 -22.48 3.48 -7.33
N ASP A 170 -22.85 3.35 -6.05
CA ASP A 170 -23.53 2.15 -5.58
C ASP A 170 -24.67 1.81 -6.54
N ALA A 171 -24.73 0.57 -7.02
CA ALA A 171 -25.76 0.05 -7.91
C ALA A 171 -27.13 -0.10 -7.19
N THR A 172 -27.50 0.85 -6.35
CA THR A 172 -28.79 0.93 -5.68
C THR A 172 -29.61 2.09 -6.24
N CYS A 173 -29.97 2.00 -7.52
CA CYS A 173 -31.32 2.33 -8.00
C CYS A 173 -31.48 1.88 -9.46
N SER A 174 -31.74 0.58 -9.67
CA SER A 174 -32.47 0.15 -10.86
C SER A 174 -33.87 0.77 -10.77
N SER A 175 -34.07 1.96 -11.32
CA SER A 175 -35.41 2.46 -11.60
C SER A 175 -36.05 1.51 -12.62
N ARG A 176 -37.11 0.84 -12.18
CA ARG A 176 -38.00 0.07 -13.05
C ARG A 176 -38.37 0.91 -14.26
N SER A 177 -38.07 0.42 -15.46
CA SER A 177 -38.78 0.85 -16.66
C SER A 177 -40.28 0.55 -16.49
N PRO A 178 -41.20 1.49 -16.78
CA PRO A 178 -42.61 1.15 -16.88
C PRO A 178 -42.82 0.34 -18.16
N LEU A 179 -43.46 -0.83 -18.05
CA LEU A 179 -43.99 -1.57 -19.20
C LEU A 179 -45.12 -0.74 -19.84
N PRO A 180 -45.14 -0.59 -21.18
CA PRO A 180 -46.28 0.02 -21.84
C PRO A 180 -47.47 -0.95 -21.83
N LEU A 181 -48.65 -0.43 -21.51
CA LEU A 181 -49.95 -1.07 -21.71
C LEU A 181 -50.40 -0.94 -23.17
#